data_AF-A0A921SMW7-F1
#
_entry.id   AF-A0A921SMW7-F1
#
_cell.length_a   1.000
_cell.length_b   1.000
_cell.length_c   1.000
_cell.angle_alpha   90.00
_cell.angle_beta   90.00
_cell.angle_gamma   90.00
#
_symmetry.space_group_name_H-M   'P 1'
#
loop_
_entity.id
_entity.type
_entity.pdbx_description
1 polymer ?
#
loop_
_entity_poly.entity_id
_entity_poly.type
_entity_poly.pdbx_seq_one_letter_code
_entity_poly.pdbx_strand_id
1 'polypeptide(L)'
;MRQFIRPWLWAVGVYFALDLLISLLVGTANPLWFLLCPFLAAVAADWVHALHGRPLERDHLIAVFAMPVVLAVSQAVIGMFNGVFAGMPWAYGVSPVIAVAAAAVGFGLSALVRVSLLEYTPETRGYAHERAR
;
A
#
# COMPACT_ATOMS: atom_id res chain seq x y z
N MET A 1 -6.31 17.95 -5.87
CA MET A 1 -6.76 17.40 -4.56
C MET A 1 -7.68 16.19 -4.68
N ARG A 2 -8.85 16.25 -5.36
CA ARG A 2 -9.77 15.09 -5.49
C ARG A 2 -9.13 13.81 -6.06
N GLN A 3 -8.13 13.97 -6.91
CA GLN A 3 -7.37 12.88 -7.55
C GLN A 3 -6.52 12.05 -6.55
N PHE A 4 -6.16 12.65 -5.41
CA PHE A 4 -5.38 12.01 -4.33
C PHE A 4 -6.28 11.40 -3.24
N ILE A 5 -7.42 12.05 -2.97
CA ILE A 5 -8.35 11.62 -1.92
C ILE A 5 -8.95 10.24 -2.21
N ARG A 6 -9.28 9.95 -3.48
CA ARG A 6 -9.86 8.65 -3.87
C ARG A 6 -8.91 7.47 -3.62
N PRO A 7 -7.65 7.49 -4.11
CA PRO A 7 -6.66 6.46 -3.78
C PRO A 7 -6.45 6.30 -2.27
N TRP A 8 -6.40 7.41 -1.52
CA TRP A 8 -6.24 7.38 -0.07
C TRP A 8 -7.42 6.71 0.64
N LEU A 9 -8.67 7.03 0.26
CA LEU A 9 -9.85 6.41 0.85
C LEU A 9 -9.90 4.90 0.57
N TRP A 10 -9.47 4.47 -0.62
CA TRP A 10 -9.36 3.05 -0.94
C TRP A 10 -8.24 2.35 -0.15
N ALA A 11 -7.08 2.99 -0.02
CA ALA A 11 -6.00 2.50 0.83
C ALA A 11 -6.48 2.28 2.27
N VAL A 12 -7.16 3.29 2.83
CA VAL A 12 -7.74 3.25 4.17
C VAL A 12 -8.79 2.15 4.28
N GLY A 13 -9.73 2.06 3.33
CA GLY A 13 -10.79 1.05 3.35
C GLY A 13 -10.27 -0.38 3.28
N VAL A 14 -9.32 -0.64 2.36
CA VAL A 14 -8.69 -1.96 2.22
C VAL A 14 -7.87 -2.31 3.45
N TYR A 15 -7.13 -1.33 3.99
CA TYR A 15 -6.36 -1.52 5.21
C TYR A 15 -7.25 -1.95 6.38
N PHE A 16 -8.31 -1.19 6.67
CA PHE A 16 -9.21 -1.50 7.79
C PHE A 16 -9.99 -2.80 7.56
N ALA A 17 -10.41 -3.09 6.33
CA ALA A 17 -11.08 -4.35 6.02
C ALA A 17 -10.16 -5.55 6.28
N LEU A 18 -8.88 -5.47 5.89
CA LEU A 18 -7.88 -6.49 6.16
C LEU A 18 -7.53 -6.59 7.64
N ASP A 19 -7.35 -5.46 8.31
CA ASP A 19 -7.05 -5.41 9.74
C ASP A 19 -8.17 -6.08 10.56
N LEU A 20 -9.43 -5.77 10.23
CA LEU A 20 -10.60 -6.42 10.81
C LEU A 20 -10.65 -7.91 10.47
N LEU A 21 -10.43 -8.27 9.20
CA LEU A 21 -10.50 -9.66 8.75
C LEU A 21 -9.40 -10.51 9.39
N ILE A 22 -8.18 -9.99 9.51
CA ILE A 22 -7.07 -10.63 10.23
C ILE A 22 -7.43 -10.75 11.70
N SER A 23 -7.94 -9.68 12.32
CA SER A 23 -8.37 -9.72 13.73
C SER A 23 -9.48 -10.75 14.00
N LEU A 24 -10.36 -11.00 13.01
CA LEU A 24 -11.47 -11.96 13.11
C LEU A 24 -11.07 -13.41 12.77
N LEU A 25 -10.27 -13.62 11.73
CA LEU A 25 -9.83 -14.97 11.29
C LEU A 25 -8.70 -15.51 12.16
N VAL A 26 -7.80 -14.61 12.54
CA VAL A 26 -6.53 -14.93 13.14
C VAL A 26 -6.62 -14.40 14.56
N GLY A 27 -7.34 -15.13 15.42
CA GLY A 27 -7.32 -14.90 16.87
C GLY A 27 -5.94 -15.20 17.50
N THR A 28 -4.85 -14.83 16.83
CA THR A 28 -3.51 -15.35 17.09
C THR A 28 -2.51 -14.26 17.45
N ALA A 29 -1.60 -14.70 18.32
CA ALA A 29 -0.45 -13.99 18.85
C ALA A 29 0.67 -13.69 17.84
N ASN A 30 0.45 -13.84 16.51
CA ASN A 30 1.51 -13.59 15.52
C ASN A 30 1.33 -12.23 14.80
N PRO A 31 2.09 -11.20 15.19
CA PRO A 31 1.96 -9.84 14.66
C PRO A 31 2.35 -9.70 13.18
N LEU A 32 2.98 -10.72 12.59
CA LEU A 32 3.46 -10.67 11.19
C LEU A 32 2.32 -10.66 10.16
N TRP A 33 1.14 -11.19 10.50
CA TRP A 33 -0.01 -11.17 9.57
C TRP A 33 -0.47 -9.75 9.23
N PHE A 34 -0.30 -8.81 10.15
CA PHE A 34 -0.65 -7.40 9.96
C PHE A 34 0.26 -6.68 8.95
N LEU A 35 1.40 -7.29 8.54
CA LEU A 35 2.24 -6.76 7.46
C LEU A 35 1.54 -6.85 6.08
N LEU A 36 0.52 -7.69 5.94
CA LEU A 36 -0.28 -7.76 4.73
C LEU A 36 -1.18 -6.53 4.54
N CYS A 37 -1.56 -5.84 5.63
CA CYS A 37 -2.38 -4.63 5.58
C CYS A 37 -1.73 -3.51 4.75
N PRO A 38 -0.51 -3.04 5.07
CA PRO A 38 0.13 -1.99 4.28
C PRO A 38 0.51 -2.44 2.86
N PHE A 39 0.84 -3.73 2.67
CA PHE A 39 1.10 -4.30 1.35
C PHE A 39 -0.12 -4.17 0.43
N LEU A 40 -1.27 -4.70 0.85
CA LEU A 40 -2.49 -4.69 0.02
C LEU A 40 -3.11 -3.30 -0.08
N ALA A 41 -2.98 -2.45 0.94
CA ALA A 41 -3.37 -1.06 0.87
C ALA A 41 -2.59 -0.30 -0.22
N ALA A 42 -1.28 -0.55 -0.36
CA ALA A 42 -0.46 0.04 -1.42
C ALA A 42 -0.86 -0.46 -2.82
N VAL A 43 -1.16 -1.75 -2.97
CA VAL A 43 -1.68 -2.33 -4.22
C VAL A 43 -3.02 -1.70 -4.60
N ALA A 44 -3.95 -1.58 -3.64
CA ALA A 44 -5.26 -0.99 -3.88
C ALA A 44 -5.17 0.50 -4.27
N ALA A 45 -4.31 1.25 -3.58
CA ALA A 45 -4.04 2.65 -3.92
C ALA A 45 -3.47 2.78 -5.34
N ASP A 46 -2.52 1.90 -5.71
CA ASP A 46 -1.91 1.89 -7.04
C ASP A 46 -2.95 1.62 -8.11
N TRP A 47 -3.78 0.59 -7.96
CA TRP A 47 -4.83 0.26 -8.92
C TRP A 47 -5.86 1.38 -9.10
N VAL A 48 -6.29 2.03 -8.03
CA VAL A 48 -7.28 3.12 -8.13
C VAL A 48 -6.69 4.35 -8.81
N HIS A 49 -5.43 4.65 -8.54
CA HIS A 49 -4.75 5.79 -9.14
C HIS A 49 -4.27 5.49 -10.57
N ALA A 50 -3.96 4.23 -10.88
CA ALA A 50 -3.59 3.72 -12.20
C ALA A 50 -4.65 4.02 -13.27
N LEU A 51 -5.92 4.03 -12.88
CA LEU A 51 -7.04 4.34 -13.78
C LEU A 51 -7.02 5.79 -14.30
N HIS A 52 -6.23 6.68 -13.67
CA HIS A 52 -6.27 8.12 -13.93
C HIS A 52 -4.90 8.75 -14.21
N GLY A 53 -3.79 8.00 -14.10
CA GLY A 53 -2.44 8.59 -14.18
C GLY A 53 -1.36 7.61 -14.66
N ARG A 54 -0.24 8.17 -15.11
CA ARG A 54 0.93 7.40 -15.56
C ARG A 54 1.67 6.80 -14.37
N PRO A 55 2.19 5.56 -14.49
CA PRO A 55 2.98 4.95 -13.43
C PRO A 55 4.26 5.76 -13.17
N LEU A 56 4.68 5.84 -11.90
CA LEU A 56 5.97 6.40 -11.42
C LEU A 56 6.17 7.93 -11.51
N GLU A 57 5.15 8.72 -11.86
CA GLU A 57 5.23 10.17 -11.67
C GLU A 57 5.27 10.54 -10.18
N ARG A 58 5.95 11.65 -9.81
CA ARG A 58 6.07 12.09 -8.41
C ARG A 58 4.71 12.20 -7.72
N ASP A 59 3.73 12.75 -8.42
CA ASP A 59 2.37 12.91 -7.91
C ASP A 59 1.69 11.55 -7.73
N HIS A 60 2.00 10.57 -8.58
CA HIS A 60 1.53 9.19 -8.46
C HIS A 60 2.08 8.52 -7.20
N LEU A 61 3.37 8.69 -6.91
CA LEU A 61 4.00 8.17 -5.70
C LEU A 61 3.37 8.77 -4.44
N ILE A 62 3.09 10.07 -4.43
CA ILE A 62 2.42 10.71 -3.28
C ILE A 62 0.99 10.21 -3.13
N ALA A 63 0.27 10.03 -4.24
CA ALA A 63 -1.11 9.51 -4.24
C ALA A 63 -1.19 8.09 -3.69
N VAL A 64 -0.22 7.25 -4.02
CA VAL A 64 -0.31 5.80 -3.82
C VAL A 64 0.45 5.32 -2.59
N PHE A 65 1.61 5.93 -2.29
CA PHE A 65 2.52 5.44 -1.28
C PHE A 65 2.37 6.14 0.08
N ALA A 66 2.00 7.42 0.09
CA ALA A 66 1.97 8.22 1.31
C ALA A 66 1.01 7.64 2.38
N MET A 67 -0.23 7.29 1.99
CA MET A 67 -1.20 6.80 2.97
C MET A 67 -0.92 5.39 3.51
N PRO A 68 -0.60 4.38 2.69
CA PRO A 68 -0.19 3.06 3.20
C PRO A 68 0.96 3.14 4.19
N VAL A 69 1.93 4.05 3.96
CA VAL A 69 3.04 4.30 4.90
C VAL A 69 2.56 4.94 6.20
N VAL A 70 1.70 5.97 6.12
CA VAL A 70 1.14 6.61 7.32
C VAL A 70 0.36 5.59 8.16
N LEU A 71 -0.44 4.74 7.53
CA LEU A 71 -1.21 3.69 8.21
C LEU A 71 -0.29 2.63 8.84
N ALA A 72 0.72 2.14 8.10
CA ALA A 72 1.75 1.23 8.60
C ALA A 72 2.44 1.76 9.86
N VAL A 73 2.91 3.01 9.81
CA VAL A 73 3.59 3.66 10.94
C VAL A 73 2.62 3.84 12.10
N SER A 74 1.38 4.26 11.84
CA SER A 74 0.36 4.44 12.88
C SER A 74 0.05 3.12 13.60
N GLN A 75 -0.08 2.01 12.87
CA GLN A 75 -0.29 0.69 13.48
C GLN A 75 0.93 0.23 14.28
N ALA A 76 2.15 0.46 13.81
CA ALA A 76 3.35 0.13 14.56
C ALA A 76 3.43 0.92 15.89
N VAL A 77 3.07 2.21 15.86
CA VAL A 77 3.00 3.05 17.05
C VAL A 77 1.89 2.58 18.01
N ILE A 78 0.69 2.28 17.51
CA ILE A 78 -0.41 1.77 18.35
C ILE A 78 -0.05 0.41 18.95
N GLY A 79 0.53 -0.49 18.16
CA GLY A 79 1.04 -1.78 18.63
C GLY A 79 2.13 -1.64 19.70
N MET A 80 2.95 -0.58 19.59
CA MET A 80 3.94 -0.26 20.61
C MET A 80 3.31 0.06 21.96
N PHE A 81 2.29 0.92 21.98
CA PHE A 81 1.58 1.32 23.20
C PHE A 81 0.73 0.19 23.80
N ASN A 82 0.19 -0.70 22.98
CA ASN A 82 -0.60 -1.85 23.44
C ASN A 82 0.25 -3.04 23.93
N GLY A 83 1.57 -2.91 23.95
CA GLY A 83 2.45 -3.98 24.42
C GLY A 83 2.50 -5.20 23.50
N VAL A 84 2.14 -5.05 22.20
CA VAL A 84 2.16 -6.15 21.21
C VAL A 84 3.57 -6.75 21.06
N PHE A 85 4.60 -5.94 21.32
CA PHE A 85 6.00 -6.36 21.30
C PHE A 85 6.60 -6.52 22.70
N ALA A 86 5.78 -6.68 23.75
CA ALA A 86 6.27 -6.93 25.10
C ALA A 86 7.13 -8.21 25.11
N GLY A 87 8.43 -8.07 25.40
CA GLY A 87 9.41 -9.16 25.31
C GLY A 87 10.33 -9.10 24.07
N MET A 88 10.11 -8.19 23.12
CA MET A 88 10.95 -8.00 21.93
C MET A 88 11.27 -6.51 21.67
N PRO A 89 12.17 -5.88 22.45
CA PRO A 89 12.44 -4.44 22.38
C PRO A 89 12.98 -3.96 21.01
N TRP A 90 13.71 -4.83 20.31
CA TRP A 90 14.22 -4.56 18.98
C TRP A 90 13.08 -4.40 17.93
N ALA A 91 11.93 -5.04 18.17
CA ALA A 91 10.80 -5.00 17.24
C ALA A 91 10.12 -3.61 17.19
N TYR A 92 10.28 -2.77 18.21
CA TYR A 92 9.78 -1.39 18.19
C TYR A 92 10.47 -0.53 17.12
N GLY A 93 11.78 -0.71 16.93
CA GLY A 93 12.53 0.01 15.89
C GLY A 93 12.42 -0.62 14.50
N VAL A 94 12.25 -1.94 14.45
CA VAL A 94 12.26 -2.70 13.19
C VAL A 94 10.87 -2.81 12.56
N SER A 95 9.79 -2.86 13.36
CA SER A 95 8.42 -3.02 12.82
C SER A 95 7.95 -1.90 11.88
N PRO A 96 8.24 -0.60 12.13
CA PRO A 96 7.86 0.45 11.19
C PRO A 96 8.63 0.31 9.86
N VAL A 97 9.91 -0.07 9.94
CA VAL A 97 10.76 -0.28 8.76
C VAL A 97 10.24 -1.45 7.93
N ILE A 98 9.88 -2.57 8.56
CA ILE A 98 9.30 -3.72 7.87
C ILE A 98 7.93 -3.37 7.26
N ALA A 99 7.09 -2.61 7.96
CA ALA A 99 5.77 -2.22 7.46
C ALA A 99 5.88 -1.27 6.25
N VAL A 100 6.84 -0.34 6.27
CA VAL A 100 7.17 0.51 5.11
C VAL A 100 7.73 -0.31 3.96
N ALA A 101 8.61 -1.29 4.24
CA ALA A 101 9.12 -2.20 3.23
C ALA A 101 8.00 -3.02 2.59
N ALA A 102 7.03 -3.52 3.39
CA ALA A 102 5.87 -4.23 2.88
C ALA A 102 5.01 -3.36 1.95
N ALA A 103 4.75 -2.10 2.31
CA ALA A 103 4.09 -1.14 1.43
C ALA A 103 4.88 -0.92 0.13
N ALA A 104 6.21 -0.80 0.22
CA ALA A 104 7.08 -0.56 -0.93
C ALA A 104 7.10 -1.74 -1.89
N VAL A 105 7.13 -2.98 -1.36
CA VAL A 105 7.04 -4.20 -2.14
C VAL A 105 5.66 -4.32 -2.79
N GLY A 106 4.58 -4.02 -2.07
CA GLY A 106 3.21 -4.04 -2.63
C GLY A 106 3.06 -3.07 -3.80
N PHE A 107 3.51 -1.82 -3.62
CA PHE A 107 3.54 -0.84 -4.69
C PHE A 107 4.43 -1.28 -5.86
N GLY A 108 5.67 -1.69 -5.59
CA GLY A 108 6.63 -2.08 -6.62
C GLY A 108 6.14 -3.27 -7.45
N LEU A 109 5.51 -4.24 -6.82
CA LEU A 109 4.96 -5.43 -7.49
C LEU A 109 3.73 -5.08 -8.34
N SER A 110 2.84 -4.21 -7.84
CA SER A 110 1.70 -3.70 -8.62
C SER A 110 2.16 -2.89 -9.83
N ALA A 111 3.14 -1.99 -9.63
CA ALA A 111 3.70 -1.18 -10.71
C ALA A 111 4.41 -2.05 -11.75
N LEU A 112 5.18 -3.05 -11.33
CA LEU A 112 5.82 -4.03 -12.24
C LEU A 112 4.79 -4.75 -13.09
N VAL A 113 3.74 -5.32 -12.48
CA VAL A 113 2.68 -6.02 -13.21
C VAL A 113 2.03 -5.08 -14.24
N ARG A 114 1.73 -3.83 -13.87
CA ARG A 114 1.16 -2.84 -14.79
C ARG A 114 2.08 -2.51 -15.95
N VAL A 115 3.37 -2.28 -15.70
CA VAL A 115 4.35 -1.98 -16.74
C VAL A 115 4.50 -3.17 -17.69
N SER A 116 4.62 -4.39 -17.16
CA SER A 116 4.70 -5.61 -17.98
C SER A 116 3.44 -5.81 -18.81
N LEU A 117 2.24 -5.61 -18.26
CA LEU A 117 0.99 -5.73 -19.02
C LEU A 117 0.88 -4.68 -20.15
N LEU A 118 1.31 -3.44 -19.90
CA LEU A 118 1.36 -2.36 -20.90
C LEU A 118 2.37 -2.65 -22.01
N GLU A 119 3.50 -3.28 -21.69
CA GLU A 119 4.50 -3.69 -22.68
C GLU A 119 4.01 -4.86 -23.55
N TYR A 120 3.17 -5.75 -23.01
CA TYR A 120 2.61 -6.90 -23.72
C TYR A 120 1.32 -6.63 -24.52
N THR A 121 0.68 -5.46 -24.36
CA THR A 121 -0.54 -5.09 -25.11
C THR A 121 -0.28 -3.91 -26.07
N PRO A 122 0.18 -4.18 -27.32
CA PRO A 122 0.56 -3.13 -28.27
C PRO A 122 -0.58 -2.18 -28.67
N GLU A 123 -1.86 -2.57 -28.51
CA GLU A 123 -3.02 -1.71 -28.80
C GLU A 123 -3.15 -0.49 -27.87
N THR A 124 -2.54 -0.51 -26.68
CA THR A 124 -2.60 0.61 -25.72
C THR A 124 -1.55 1.70 -25.95
N ARG A 125 -0.53 1.44 -26.79
CA ARG A 125 0.50 2.44 -27.14
C ARG A 125 -0.06 3.63 -27.90
N GLY A 126 -1.12 3.43 -28.71
CA GLY A 126 -1.78 4.52 -29.44
C GLY A 126 -2.50 5.51 -28.51
N TYR A 127 -3.23 4.99 -27.52
CA TYR A 127 -3.99 5.82 -26.58
C TYR A 127 -3.11 6.64 -25.62
N ALA A 128 -1.91 6.15 -25.29
CA ALA A 128 -0.96 6.86 -24.42
C ALA A 128 -0.27 8.05 -25.12
N HIS A 129 -0.15 8.00 -26.45
CA HIS A 129 0.43 9.07 -27.26
C HIS A 129 -0.60 10.13 -27.67
N GLU A 130 -1.87 9.77 -27.89
CA GLU A 130 -2.91 10.73 -28.26
C GLU A 130 -3.31 11.67 -27.12
N ARG A 131 -3.20 11.25 -25.85
CA ARG A 131 -3.49 12.14 -24.69
C ARG A 131 -2.29 12.97 -24.22
N ALA A 132 -1.18 12.95 -24.95
CA ALA A 132 0.04 13.71 -24.65
C ALA A 132 0.19 14.98 -25.51
N ARG A 133 -0.83 15.33 -26.31
CA ARG A 133 -0.98 16.63 -26.98
C ARG A 133 -2.15 17.37 -26.36
#